data_AF-A0A7W0QMK9-F1
#
_entry.id   AF-A0A7W0QMK9-F1
#
_cell.length_a   1.000
_cell.length_b   1.000
_cell.length_c   1.000
_cell.angle_alpha   90.00
_cell.angle_beta   90.00
_cell.angle_gamma   90.00
#
_symmetry.space_group_name_H-M   'P 1'
#
loop_
_entity.id
_entity.type
_entity.pdbx_description
1 polymer ?
#
loop_
_entity_poly.entity_id
_entity_poly.type
_entity_poly.pdbx_seq_one_letter_code
_entity_poly.pdbx_strand_id
1 'polypeptide(L)'
;MPRPGQGEALAAWALFAAVTLAVLVTYSRLDTSELYNVTHGGLAGGMSRAIVLLNFPVALVAIALTLLAVAALPRNAWFVAGPAIALSAGVAVTVDQNDLDVRWVNAIPALGVVLALALTATAARVAGTSVGPWRAGDRARVVVAAVVLVLALPWVAAELGFHLPGDVFFGEEPYPESDGRVIAAVHLGHHHGGDGALLVVTALLLSRVRMAPGVLRVIFTSYLGMMLAYGAVNFAQDLWREQVVKRGWTEVDLPSALVPGARPVWLVILVLAALATMLLLREDDSHSALPARA
;
A
#
# COMPACT_ATOMS: atom_id res chain seq x y z
N MET A 1 1.07 -27.82 10.86
CA MET A 1 0.28 -27.18 9.78
C MET A 1 1.11 -27.15 8.52
N PRO A 2 0.50 -27.24 7.33
CA PRO A 2 1.19 -27.03 6.05
C PRO A 2 1.80 -25.63 6.02
N ARG A 3 2.90 -25.46 5.28
CA ARG A 3 3.48 -24.13 5.02
C ARG A 3 2.46 -23.27 4.26
N PRO A 4 2.35 -21.97 4.54
CA PRO A 4 1.44 -21.11 3.80
C PRO A 4 1.90 -20.99 2.34
N GLY A 5 0.99 -21.24 1.41
CA GLY A 5 1.20 -20.94 -0.02
C GLY A 5 1.47 -19.45 -0.22
N GLN A 6 2.16 -19.11 -1.31
CA GLN A 6 2.56 -17.72 -1.61
C GLN A 6 1.68 -17.06 -2.68
N GLY A 7 0.51 -17.62 -3.01
CA GLY A 7 -0.35 -17.09 -4.07
C GLY A 7 -0.78 -15.64 -3.83
N GLU A 8 -1.24 -15.32 -2.62
CA GLU A 8 -1.62 -13.96 -2.22
C GLU A 8 -0.42 -13.00 -2.25
N ALA A 9 0.77 -13.46 -1.86
CA ALA A 9 2.00 -12.67 -1.93
C ALA A 9 2.39 -12.34 -3.38
N LEU A 10 2.28 -13.31 -4.27
CA LEU A 10 2.56 -13.13 -5.70
C LEU A 10 1.53 -12.22 -6.37
N ALA A 11 0.26 -12.31 -5.98
CA ALA A 11 -0.77 -11.38 -6.45
C ALA A 11 -0.50 -9.94 -5.98
N ALA A 12 -0.05 -9.74 -4.74
CA ALA A 12 0.39 -8.43 -4.26
C ALA A 12 1.59 -7.91 -5.07
N TRP A 13 2.62 -8.73 -5.31
CA TRP A 13 3.76 -8.35 -6.15
C TRP A 13 3.33 -7.99 -7.58
N ALA A 14 2.39 -8.73 -8.17
CA ALA A 14 1.87 -8.45 -9.50
C ALA A 14 1.13 -7.11 -9.56
N LEU A 15 0.32 -6.79 -8.53
CA LEU A 15 -0.33 -5.49 -8.40
C LEU A 15 0.70 -4.36 -8.36
N PHE A 16 1.71 -4.47 -7.49
CA PHE A 16 2.74 -3.43 -7.39
C PHE A 16 3.61 -3.32 -8.64
N ALA A 17 3.91 -4.44 -9.31
CA ALA A 17 4.61 -4.39 -10.61
C ALA A 17 3.79 -3.64 -11.67
N ALA A 18 2.47 -3.84 -11.71
CA ALA A 18 1.58 -3.11 -12.62
C ALA A 18 1.55 -1.61 -12.30
N VAL A 19 1.46 -1.24 -11.02
CA VAL A 19 1.49 0.16 -10.58
C VAL A 19 2.85 0.81 -10.87
N THR A 20 3.95 0.13 -10.58
CA THR A 20 5.31 0.62 -10.90
C THR A 20 5.47 0.85 -12.40
N LEU A 21 4.92 -0.04 -13.24
CA LEU A 21 4.93 0.14 -14.69
C LEU A 21 4.07 1.35 -15.11
N ALA A 22 2.89 1.54 -14.51
CA ALA A 22 2.06 2.71 -14.76
C ALA A 22 2.80 4.02 -14.42
N VAL A 23 3.40 4.10 -13.22
CA VAL A 23 4.26 5.22 -12.80
C VAL A 23 5.37 5.45 -13.80
N LEU A 24 6.14 4.41 -14.14
CA LEU A 24 7.25 4.51 -15.08
C LEU A 24 6.77 5.09 -16.42
N VAL A 25 5.67 4.57 -16.98
CA VAL A 25 5.14 5.02 -18.28
C VAL A 25 4.62 6.44 -18.20
N THR A 26 3.85 6.80 -17.16
CA THR A 26 3.26 8.13 -17.00
C THR A 26 4.34 9.20 -16.84
N TYR A 27 5.27 9.00 -15.92
CA TYR A 27 6.36 9.94 -15.66
C TYR A 27 7.44 9.93 -16.76
N SER A 28 7.43 8.95 -17.67
CA SER A 28 8.26 8.97 -18.87
C SER A 28 7.65 9.75 -20.03
N ARG A 29 6.31 9.87 -20.09
CA ARG A 29 5.61 10.44 -21.25
C ARG A 29 5.20 11.89 -21.04
N LEU A 30 4.77 12.25 -19.83
CA LEU A 30 4.16 13.55 -19.56
C LEU A 30 5.23 14.62 -19.34
N ASP A 31 4.88 15.86 -19.62
CA ASP A 31 5.74 17.00 -19.34
C ASP A 31 5.84 17.20 -17.82
N THR A 32 7.01 17.60 -17.31
CA THR A 32 7.20 17.81 -15.87
C THR A 32 6.34 18.94 -15.32
N SER A 33 5.91 19.89 -16.16
CA SER A 33 4.98 20.95 -15.78
C SER A 33 3.55 20.45 -15.48
N GLU A 34 3.20 19.27 -15.98
CA GLU A 34 1.91 18.61 -15.72
C GLU A 34 1.97 17.69 -14.49
N LEU A 35 3.17 17.44 -13.96
CA LEU A 35 3.43 16.48 -12.90
C LEU A 35 3.77 17.20 -11.58
N TYR A 36 3.40 16.58 -10.47
CA TYR A 36 3.62 17.15 -9.15
C TYR A 36 5.05 16.84 -8.63
N ASN A 37 5.80 17.89 -8.27
CA ASN A 37 7.10 17.84 -7.58
C ASN A 37 8.18 16.95 -8.22
N VAL A 38 8.29 16.95 -9.55
CA VAL A 38 9.36 16.27 -10.30
C VAL A 38 10.11 17.25 -11.19
N THR A 39 11.43 17.09 -11.31
CA THR A 39 12.25 17.99 -12.15
C THR A 39 12.75 17.32 -13.43
N HIS A 40 12.80 16.00 -13.48
CA HIS A 40 13.29 15.23 -14.62
C HIS A 40 12.12 14.67 -15.45
N GLY A 41 12.16 14.87 -16.76
CA GLY A 41 11.23 14.25 -17.71
C GLY A 41 11.80 13.00 -18.39
N GLY A 42 11.00 12.39 -19.26
CA GLY A 42 11.42 11.23 -20.05
C GLY A 42 11.72 9.99 -19.20
N LEU A 43 12.43 9.02 -19.80
CA LEU A 43 12.73 7.74 -19.13
C LEU A 43 13.47 7.91 -17.80
N ALA A 44 14.31 8.94 -17.67
CA ALA A 44 15.01 9.25 -16.43
C ALA A 44 14.03 9.64 -15.31
N GLY A 45 13.06 10.52 -15.59
CA GLY A 45 11.99 10.88 -14.66
C GLY A 45 11.11 9.70 -14.27
N GLY A 46 10.74 8.88 -15.25
CA GLY A 46 10.00 7.64 -15.00
C GLY A 46 10.73 6.66 -14.08
N MET A 47 12.01 6.40 -14.34
CA MET A 47 12.84 5.53 -13.50
C MET A 47 13.05 6.11 -12.10
N SER A 48 13.26 7.42 -12.01
CA SER A 48 13.35 8.17 -10.75
C SER A 48 12.12 7.92 -9.88
N ARG A 49 10.92 8.11 -10.44
CA ARG A 49 9.65 7.91 -9.73
C ARG A 49 9.33 6.46 -9.43
N ALA A 50 9.68 5.54 -10.32
CA ALA A 50 9.55 4.11 -10.05
C ALA A 50 10.38 3.70 -8.82
N ILE A 51 11.62 4.21 -8.68
CA ILE A 51 12.46 3.94 -7.50
C ILE A 51 11.85 4.56 -6.24
N VAL A 52 11.34 5.79 -6.30
CA VAL A 52 10.70 6.41 -5.14
C VAL A 52 9.41 5.68 -4.73
N LEU A 53 8.63 5.14 -5.69
CA LEU A 53 7.49 4.27 -5.38
C LEU A 53 7.92 2.99 -4.64
N LEU A 54 9.10 2.42 -4.95
CA LEU A 54 9.64 1.28 -4.19
C LEU A 54 9.87 1.65 -2.71
N ASN A 55 10.03 2.92 -2.37
CA ASN A 55 10.21 3.38 -1.00
C ASN A 55 8.85 3.43 -0.31
N PHE A 56 7.90 4.17 -0.86
CA PHE A 56 6.54 4.25 -0.35
C PHE A 56 5.55 4.13 -1.51
N PRO A 57 4.55 3.23 -1.41
CA PRO A 57 4.16 2.41 -0.26
C PRO A 57 4.78 0.99 -0.28
N VAL A 58 5.53 0.63 -1.33
CA VAL A 58 5.97 -0.75 -1.59
C VAL A 58 6.84 -1.32 -0.48
N ALA A 59 7.73 -0.52 0.14
CA ALA A 59 8.56 -1.01 1.23
C ALA A 59 7.74 -1.42 2.47
N LEU A 60 6.64 -0.74 2.77
CA LEU A 60 5.73 -1.16 3.85
C LEU A 60 5.11 -2.52 3.52
N VAL A 61 4.64 -2.71 2.29
CA VAL A 61 4.12 -4.01 1.86
C VAL A 61 5.19 -5.10 1.90
N ALA A 62 6.43 -4.77 1.51
CA ALA A 62 7.56 -5.71 1.52
C ALA A 62 7.85 -6.28 2.92
N ILE A 63 7.58 -5.52 4.00
CA ILE A 63 7.66 -6.03 5.38
C ILE A 63 6.64 -7.15 5.60
N ALA A 64 5.37 -6.94 5.22
CA ALA A 64 4.33 -7.96 5.34
C ALA A 64 4.66 -9.21 4.52
N LEU A 65 5.11 -9.03 3.28
CA LEU A 65 5.49 -10.12 2.38
C LEU A 65 6.71 -10.89 2.90
N THR A 66 7.67 -10.21 3.54
CA THR A 66 8.81 -10.84 4.20
C THR A 66 8.38 -11.70 5.37
N LEU A 67 7.50 -11.19 6.24
CA LEU A 67 6.94 -11.95 7.37
C LEU A 67 6.18 -13.20 6.91
N LEU A 68 5.45 -13.09 5.80
CA LEU A 68 4.77 -14.22 5.18
C LEU A 68 5.75 -15.23 4.58
N ALA A 69 6.77 -14.78 3.86
CA ALA A 69 7.78 -15.66 3.27
C ALA A 69 8.52 -16.48 4.35
N VAL A 70 8.92 -15.87 5.46
CA VAL A 70 9.63 -16.59 6.54
C VAL A 70 8.76 -17.58 7.30
N ALA A 71 7.43 -17.47 7.22
CA ALA A 71 6.53 -18.50 7.74
C ALA A 71 6.62 -19.83 6.96
N ALA A 72 7.11 -19.80 5.72
CA ALA A 72 7.30 -20.96 4.86
C ALA A 72 8.77 -21.46 4.81
N LEU A 73 9.72 -20.68 5.31
CA LEU A 73 11.16 -20.93 5.18
C LEU A 73 11.79 -21.45 6.49
N PRO A 74 12.98 -22.07 6.43
CA PRO A 74 13.73 -22.47 7.62
C PRO A 74 14.16 -21.25 8.46
N ARG A 75 14.45 -21.47 9.76
CA ARG A 75 14.77 -20.40 10.72
C ARG A 75 15.97 -19.53 10.32
N ASN A 76 16.94 -20.06 9.59
CA ASN A 76 18.08 -19.29 9.10
C ASN A 76 17.70 -18.25 8.03
N ALA A 77 16.52 -18.32 7.41
CA ALA A 77 16.04 -17.26 6.52
C ALA A 77 15.93 -15.89 7.21
N TRP A 78 15.84 -15.86 8.55
CA TRP A 78 15.87 -14.63 9.32
C TRP A 78 17.16 -13.81 9.18
N PHE A 79 18.28 -14.42 8.79
CA PHE A 79 19.50 -13.69 8.46
C PHE A 79 19.34 -12.75 7.27
N VAL A 80 18.38 -13.03 6.37
CA VAL A 80 18.04 -12.16 5.24
C VAL A 80 16.78 -11.34 5.54
N ALA A 81 15.79 -11.96 6.19
CA ALA A 81 14.52 -11.30 6.48
C ALA A 81 14.64 -10.15 7.48
N GLY A 82 15.50 -10.27 8.51
CA GLY A 82 15.78 -9.18 9.45
C GLY A 82 16.29 -7.93 8.73
N PRO A 83 17.39 -8.04 7.95
CA PRO A 83 17.86 -6.94 7.11
C PRO A 83 16.82 -6.43 6.11
N ALA A 84 16.07 -7.31 5.44
CA ALA A 84 15.03 -6.90 4.50
C ALA A 84 13.96 -6.02 5.16
N ILE A 85 13.50 -6.39 6.36
CA ILE A 85 12.54 -5.61 7.15
C ILE A 85 13.16 -4.28 7.58
N ALA A 86 14.39 -4.29 8.11
CA ALA A 86 15.06 -3.08 8.58
C ALA A 86 15.30 -2.06 7.46
N LEU A 87 15.78 -2.53 6.30
CA LEU A 87 15.97 -1.71 5.11
C LEU A 87 14.65 -1.12 4.62
N SER A 88 13.60 -1.95 4.55
CA SER A 88 12.26 -1.51 4.13
C SER A 88 11.67 -0.47 5.09
N ALA A 89 11.89 -0.62 6.40
CA ALA A 89 11.46 0.34 7.42
C ALA A 89 12.18 1.70 7.30
N GLY A 90 13.30 1.76 6.59
CA GLY A 90 13.99 3.01 6.24
C GLY A 90 13.15 3.99 5.41
N VAL A 91 12.00 3.57 4.87
CA VAL A 91 11.04 4.46 4.19
C VAL A 91 10.72 5.71 5.02
N ALA A 92 10.62 5.59 6.35
CA ALA A 92 10.22 6.68 7.24
C ALA A 92 11.17 7.89 7.23
N VAL A 93 12.39 7.72 6.70
CA VAL A 93 13.42 8.79 6.66
C VAL A 93 13.91 9.11 5.25
N THR A 94 13.38 8.45 4.22
CA THR A 94 13.91 8.53 2.83
C THR A 94 12.98 9.23 1.84
N VAL A 95 11.69 9.34 2.17
CA VAL A 95 10.69 10.00 1.33
C VAL A 95 10.51 11.45 1.74
N ASP A 96 10.61 12.36 0.78
CA ASP A 96 10.28 13.78 0.92
C ASP A 96 9.15 14.10 -0.06
N GLN A 97 8.04 14.64 0.42
CA GLN A 97 6.88 14.94 -0.43
C GLN A 97 7.10 16.16 -1.31
N ASN A 98 8.08 17.00 -0.96
CA ASN A 98 8.40 18.21 -1.70
C ASN A 98 9.44 17.96 -2.79
N ASP A 99 10.11 16.81 -2.77
CA ASP A 99 11.11 16.40 -3.75
C ASP A 99 10.98 14.90 -4.01
N LEU A 100 10.29 14.59 -5.11
CA LEU A 100 9.98 13.22 -5.50
C LEU A 100 10.99 12.63 -6.48
N ASP A 101 12.13 13.31 -6.71
CA ASP A 101 13.23 12.76 -7.49
C ASP A 101 14.07 11.77 -6.68
N VAL A 102 14.66 10.81 -7.39
CA VAL A 102 15.46 9.75 -6.79
C VAL A 102 16.75 10.32 -6.21
N ARG A 103 17.01 9.94 -4.97
CA ARG A 103 18.23 10.23 -4.22
C ARG A 103 18.90 8.92 -3.85
N TRP A 104 20.19 8.97 -3.55
CA TRP A 104 20.94 7.78 -3.13
C TRP A 104 20.33 7.12 -1.89
N VAL A 105 19.71 7.90 -1.00
CA VAL A 105 19.02 7.40 0.19
C VAL A 105 17.87 6.46 -0.15
N ASN A 106 17.26 6.61 -1.34
CA ASN A 106 16.15 5.75 -1.79
C ASN A 106 16.60 4.32 -2.12
N ALA A 107 17.90 4.08 -2.27
CA ALA A 107 18.45 2.73 -2.45
C ALA A 107 18.24 1.85 -1.21
N ILE A 108 18.11 2.44 -0.02
CA ILE A 108 17.97 1.71 1.26
C ILE A 108 16.68 0.87 1.26
N PRO A 109 15.47 1.46 1.21
CA PRO A 109 14.24 0.67 1.17
C PRO A 109 14.08 -0.12 -0.13
N ALA A 110 14.59 0.38 -1.27
CA ALA A 110 14.55 -0.37 -2.53
C ALA A 110 15.32 -1.72 -2.42
N LEU A 111 16.47 -1.74 -1.74
CA LEU A 111 17.20 -2.98 -1.46
C LEU A 111 16.38 -3.91 -0.54
N GLY A 112 15.69 -3.35 0.46
CA GLY A 112 14.76 -4.10 1.31
C GLY A 112 13.66 -4.80 0.50
N VAL A 113 13.06 -4.09 -0.46
CA VAL A 113 12.04 -4.63 -1.39
C VAL A 113 12.62 -5.77 -2.25
N VAL A 114 13.83 -5.62 -2.79
CA VAL A 114 14.49 -6.67 -3.59
C VAL A 114 14.71 -7.94 -2.76
N LEU A 115 15.18 -7.80 -1.51
CA LEU A 115 15.36 -8.94 -0.61
C LEU A 115 14.02 -9.60 -0.26
N ALA A 116 12.97 -8.81 -0.02
CA ALA A 116 11.63 -9.33 0.25
C ALA A 116 11.08 -10.12 -0.94
N LEU A 117 11.29 -9.64 -2.17
CA LEU A 117 10.91 -10.34 -3.40
C LEU A 117 11.66 -11.67 -3.54
N ALA A 118 12.98 -11.67 -3.29
CA ALA A 118 13.79 -12.89 -3.33
C ALA A 118 13.35 -13.93 -2.28
N LEU A 119 13.03 -13.49 -1.06
CA LEU A 119 12.46 -14.34 -0.01
C LEU A 119 11.10 -14.89 -0.42
N THR A 120 10.22 -14.07 -0.97
CA THR A 120 8.90 -14.50 -1.47
C THR A 120 9.04 -15.56 -2.57
N ALA A 121 9.92 -15.33 -3.55
CA ALA A 121 10.16 -16.29 -4.63
C ALA A 121 10.73 -17.62 -4.11
N THR A 122 11.61 -17.56 -3.12
CA THR A 122 12.16 -18.76 -2.48
C THR A 122 11.08 -19.51 -1.69
N ALA A 123 10.26 -18.79 -0.92
CA ALA A 123 9.12 -19.36 -0.21
C ALA A 123 8.12 -20.01 -1.17
N ALA A 124 7.86 -19.38 -2.33
CA ALA A 124 6.94 -19.88 -3.35
C ALA A 124 7.42 -21.20 -3.96
N ARG A 125 8.74 -21.36 -4.15
CA ARG A 125 9.33 -22.63 -4.60
C ARG A 125 9.19 -23.76 -3.58
N VAL A 126 9.14 -23.43 -2.28
CA VAL A 126 9.10 -24.42 -1.18
C VAL A 126 7.68 -24.76 -0.74
N ALA A 127 6.78 -23.77 -0.73
CA ALA A 127 5.41 -23.90 -0.22
C ALA A 127 4.34 -23.83 -1.32
N GLY A 128 4.73 -23.57 -2.57
CA GLY A 128 3.84 -23.46 -3.71
C GLY A 128 3.25 -22.05 -3.90
N THR A 129 2.56 -21.89 -5.03
CA THR A 129 1.98 -20.63 -5.51
C THR A 129 0.46 -20.60 -5.44
N SER A 130 -0.17 -21.61 -4.82
CA SER A 130 -1.62 -21.66 -4.69
C SER A 130 -2.15 -20.51 -3.82
N VAL A 131 -3.27 -19.96 -4.26
CA VAL A 131 -4.08 -19.03 -3.47
C VAL A 131 -4.91 -19.84 -2.48
N GLY A 132 -5.06 -19.33 -1.26
CA GLY A 132 -5.88 -19.95 -0.24
C GLY A 132 -7.36 -20.06 -0.66
N PRO A 133 -8.09 -21.06 -0.15
CA PRO A 133 -9.52 -21.22 -0.43
C PRO A 133 -10.32 -20.04 0.14
N TRP A 134 -11.57 -19.93 -0.30
CA TRP A 134 -12.50 -18.90 0.18
C TRP A 134 -12.77 -19.01 1.69
N ARG A 135 -12.85 -17.87 2.37
CA ARG A 135 -13.12 -17.76 3.80
C ARG A 135 -14.44 -17.04 4.07
N ALA A 136 -14.98 -17.18 5.29
CA ALA A 136 -16.22 -16.52 5.68
C ALA A 136 -16.14 -14.99 5.54
N GLY A 137 -15.00 -14.38 5.89
CA GLY A 137 -14.77 -12.94 5.75
C GLY A 137 -14.47 -12.46 4.33
N ASP A 138 -14.27 -13.35 3.35
CA ASP A 138 -13.82 -12.95 2.01
C ASP A 138 -14.86 -12.13 1.24
N ARG A 139 -16.15 -12.34 1.51
CA ARG A 139 -17.21 -11.47 0.95
C ARG A 139 -17.04 -10.03 1.42
N ALA A 140 -16.80 -9.82 2.72
CA ALA A 140 -16.57 -8.49 3.26
C ALA A 140 -15.28 -7.88 2.70
N ARG A 141 -14.19 -8.65 2.62
CA ARG A 141 -12.93 -8.21 2.00
C ARG A 141 -13.13 -7.75 0.56
N VAL A 142 -13.86 -8.52 -0.25
CA VAL A 142 -14.12 -8.17 -1.66
C VAL A 142 -15.00 -6.93 -1.77
N VAL A 143 -16.05 -6.81 -0.96
CA VAL A 143 -16.91 -5.61 -0.95
C VAL A 143 -16.10 -4.37 -0.57
N VAL A 144 -15.31 -4.44 0.51
CA VAL A 144 -14.46 -3.32 0.95
C VAL A 144 -13.42 -2.97 -0.13
N ALA A 145 -12.73 -3.97 -0.70
CA ALA A 145 -11.77 -3.75 -1.77
C ALA A 145 -12.44 -3.11 -3.00
N ALA A 146 -13.62 -3.57 -3.40
CA ALA A 146 -14.36 -3.01 -4.53
C ALA A 146 -14.75 -1.54 -4.28
N VAL A 147 -15.25 -1.21 -3.09
CA VAL A 147 -15.58 0.17 -2.71
C VAL A 147 -14.34 1.06 -2.73
N VAL A 148 -13.24 0.60 -2.15
CA VAL A 148 -11.96 1.32 -2.14
C VAL A 148 -11.46 1.55 -3.57
N LEU A 149 -11.52 0.54 -4.44
CA LEU A 149 -11.06 0.66 -5.82
C LEU A 149 -11.95 1.59 -6.67
N VAL A 150 -13.28 1.56 -6.46
CA VAL A 150 -14.20 2.49 -7.14
C VAL A 150 -13.93 3.93 -6.74
N LEU A 151 -13.74 4.17 -5.45
CA LEU A 151 -13.44 5.50 -4.94
C LEU A 151 -12.01 5.97 -5.28
N ALA A 152 -11.08 5.05 -5.53
CA ALA A 152 -9.72 5.34 -5.99
C ALA A 152 -9.63 5.62 -7.50
N LEU A 153 -10.72 5.52 -8.26
CA LEU A 153 -10.68 5.72 -9.72
C LEU A 153 -10.04 7.06 -10.16
N PRO A 154 -10.25 8.20 -9.46
CA PRO A 154 -9.56 9.44 -9.82
C PRO A 154 -8.03 9.31 -9.76
N TRP A 155 -7.50 8.69 -8.70
CA TRP A 155 -6.06 8.45 -8.57
C TRP A 155 -5.53 7.41 -9.54
N VAL A 156 -6.31 6.36 -9.83
CA VAL A 156 -5.94 5.38 -10.86
C VAL A 156 -5.83 6.05 -12.23
N ALA A 157 -6.77 6.94 -12.57
CA ALA A 157 -6.70 7.72 -13.80
C ALA A 157 -5.47 8.65 -13.80
N ALA A 158 -5.25 9.38 -12.71
CA ALA A 158 -4.10 10.30 -12.57
C ALA A 158 -2.76 9.57 -12.68
N GLU A 159 -2.64 8.39 -12.07
CA GLU A 159 -1.46 7.52 -12.16
C GLU A 159 -1.22 7.01 -13.59
N LEU A 160 -2.30 6.80 -14.36
CA LEU A 160 -2.26 6.48 -15.78
C LEU A 160 -2.09 7.73 -16.66
N GLY A 161 -1.98 8.93 -16.07
CA GLY A 161 -1.76 10.18 -16.79
C GLY A 161 -3.00 10.73 -17.47
N PHE A 162 -4.18 10.50 -16.91
CA PHE A 162 -5.45 11.06 -17.36
C PHE A 162 -6.21 11.68 -16.19
N HIS A 163 -6.93 12.77 -16.43
CA HIS A 163 -7.95 13.21 -15.48
C HIS A 163 -9.21 12.35 -15.68
N LEU A 164 -9.85 11.94 -14.59
CA LEU A 164 -11.09 11.17 -14.67
C LEU A 164 -12.24 12.14 -15.02
N PRO A 165 -12.94 11.95 -16.16
CA PRO A 165 -13.94 12.90 -16.61
C PRO A 165 -15.31 12.70 -15.94
N GLY A 166 -16.14 13.75 -15.99
CA GLY A 166 -17.56 13.72 -15.64
C GLY A 166 -17.90 14.12 -14.20
N ASP A 167 -19.19 14.24 -13.90
CA ASP A 167 -19.66 14.97 -12.71
C ASP A 167 -19.66 14.15 -11.40
N VAL A 168 -19.33 12.86 -11.45
CA VAL A 168 -19.37 11.99 -10.25
C VAL A 168 -18.18 12.31 -9.34
N PHE A 169 -16.99 12.36 -9.92
CA PHE A 169 -15.75 12.67 -9.21
C PHE A 169 -15.28 14.07 -9.62
N PHE A 170 -14.84 14.85 -8.63
CA PHE A 170 -14.20 16.14 -8.84
C PHE A 170 -12.74 15.87 -9.22
N GLY A 171 -12.50 15.63 -10.51
CA GLY A 171 -11.24 15.15 -11.08
C GLY A 171 -10.53 16.21 -11.91
N GLU A 172 -11.17 16.63 -13.01
CA GLU A 172 -10.60 17.53 -14.03
C GLU A 172 -10.87 19.01 -13.77
N GLU A 173 -11.70 19.33 -12.77
CA GLU A 173 -12.13 20.68 -12.49
C GLU A 173 -10.97 21.58 -12.01
N PRO A 174 -10.87 22.84 -12.49
CA PRO A 174 -9.81 23.75 -12.08
C PRO A 174 -9.91 24.10 -10.59
N TYR A 175 -8.79 23.97 -9.88
CA TYR A 175 -8.66 24.29 -8.46
C TYR A 175 -7.37 25.06 -8.17
N PRO A 176 -7.42 26.16 -7.38
CA PRO A 176 -6.23 26.90 -6.99
C PRO A 176 -5.46 26.19 -5.88
N GLU A 177 -4.21 25.84 -6.14
CA GLU A 177 -3.29 25.30 -5.14
C GLU A 177 -2.70 26.38 -4.24
N SER A 178 -2.08 25.95 -3.14
CA SER A 178 -1.50 26.84 -2.13
C SER A 178 -0.37 27.75 -2.65
N ASP A 179 0.26 27.36 -3.77
CA ASP A 179 1.29 28.14 -4.47
C ASP A 179 0.73 29.11 -5.52
N GLY A 180 -0.60 29.20 -5.66
CA GLY A 180 -1.29 30.08 -6.58
C GLY A 180 -1.46 29.53 -7.99
N ARG A 181 -0.94 28.33 -8.30
CA ARG A 181 -1.22 27.67 -9.59
C ARG A 181 -2.66 27.15 -9.62
N VAL A 182 -3.29 27.22 -10.78
CA VAL A 182 -4.58 26.58 -11.02
C VAL A 182 -4.32 25.29 -11.78
N ILE A 183 -4.64 24.17 -11.15
CA ILE A 183 -4.46 22.82 -11.70
C ILE A 183 -5.78 22.05 -11.61
N ALA A 184 -5.85 20.87 -12.21
CA ALA A 184 -6.99 19.99 -12.00
C ALA A 184 -7.11 19.60 -10.51
N ALA A 185 -8.35 19.40 -10.04
CA ALA A 185 -8.65 19.03 -8.67
C ALA A 185 -7.86 17.80 -8.21
N VAL A 186 -7.77 16.80 -9.09
CA VAL A 186 -6.83 15.67 -8.97
C VAL A 186 -5.74 15.87 -10.02
N HIS A 187 -4.55 16.28 -9.58
CA HIS A 187 -3.41 16.47 -10.49
C HIS A 187 -2.93 15.15 -11.10
N LEU A 188 -2.18 15.21 -12.20
CA LEU A 188 -1.62 13.99 -12.78
C LEU A 188 -0.47 13.43 -11.93
N GLY A 189 -0.26 12.12 -12.08
CA GLY A 189 0.77 11.37 -11.38
C GLY A 189 0.27 10.75 -10.07
N HIS A 190 1.21 10.56 -9.16
CA HIS A 190 1.05 9.72 -7.99
C HIS A 190 0.42 10.46 -6.81
N HIS A 191 -0.51 9.79 -6.13
CA HIS A 191 -1.30 10.33 -5.02
C HIS A 191 -1.24 9.45 -3.78
N HIS A 192 -1.19 10.09 -2.61
CA HIS A 192 -1.15 9.36 -1.35
C HIS A 192 -2.48 8.68 -0.98
N GLY A 193 -3.60 9.15 -1.50
CA GLY A 193 -4.87 8.43 -1.47
C GLY A 193 -4.79 7.09 -2.21
N GLY A 194 -4.10 7.08 -3.37
CA GLY A 194 -3.79 5.88 -4.15
C GLY A 194 -2.93 4.90 -3.35
N ASP A 195 -1.92 5.39 -2.64
CA ASP A 195 -1.11 4.57 -1.72
C ASP A 195 -1.95 3.96 -0.61
N GLY A 196 -2.84 4.77 -0.02
CA GLY A 196 -3.81 4.30 0.97
C GLY A 196 -4.66 3.15 0.44
N ALA A 197 -5.18 3.26 -0.79
CA ALA A 197 -5.95 2.21 -1.43
C ALA A 197 -5.12 0.92 -1.62
N LEU A 198 -3.87 1.04 -2.10
CA LEU A 198 -2.97 -0.09 -2.31
C LEU A 198 -2.65 -0.82 -0.99
N LEU A 199 -2.39 -0.07 0.09
CA LEU A 199 -2.15 -0.65 1.41
C LEU A 199 -3.39 -1.38 1.94
N VAL A 200 -4.58 -0.80 1.80
CA VAL A 200 -5.85 -1.43 2.22
C VAL A 200 -6.10 -2.72 1.45
N VAL A 201 -6.08 -2.69 0.12
CA VAL A 201 -6.33 -3.86 -0.73
C VAL A 201 -5.31 -4.96 -0.45
N THR A 202 -4.04 -4.60 -0.27
CA THR A 202 -2.98 -5.56 0.07
C THR A 202 -3.20 -6.17 1.45
N ALA A 203 -3.58 -5.37 2.46
CA ALA A 203 -3.85 -5.89 3.80
C ALA A 203 -5.04 -6.86 3.79
N LEU A 204 -6.10 -6.54 3.05
CA LEU A 204 -7.26 -7.41 2.87
C LEU A 204 -6.86 -8.72 2.18
N LEU A 205 -6.07 -8.65 1.11
CA LEU A 205 -5.57 -9.83 0.38
C LEU A 205 -4.72 -10.73 1.28
N LEU A 206 -3.71 -10.17 1.95
CA LEU A 206 -2.79 -10.92 2.80
C LEU A 206 -3.44 -11.45 4.08
N SER A 207 -4.50 -10.78 4.58
CA SER A 207 -5.25 -11.24 5.76
C SER A 207 -6.00 -12.57 5.55
N ARG A 208 -6.09 -13.04 4.30
CA ARG A 208 -6.65 -14.35 3.96
C ARG A 208 -5.71 -15.49 4.32
N VAL A 209 -4.40 -15.23 4.35
CA VAL A 209 -3.38 -16.26 4.54
C VAL A 209 -3.39 -16.77 5.99
N ARG A 210 -3.48 -18.10 6.15
CA ARG A 210 -3.43 -18.73 7.48
C ARG A 210 -2.00 -18.98 7.90
N MET A 211 -1.62 -18.41 9.04
CA MET A 211 -0.36 -18.72 9.72
C MET A 211 -0.58 -19.74 10.84
N ALA A 212 0.44 -20.56 11.09
CA ALA A 212 0.44 -21.42 12.26
C ALA A 212 0.37 -20.60 13.56
N PRO A 213 -0.28 -21.10 14.63
CA PRO A 213 -0.31 -20.43 15.92
C PRO A 213 1.10 -20.13 16.43
N GLY A 214 1.32 -18.93 16.94
CA GLY A 214 2.60 -18.50 17.48
C GLY A 214 2.84 -16.99 17.34
N VAL A 215 4.02 -16.55 17.82
CA VAL A 215 4.39 -15.13 17.85
C VAL A 215 4.39 -14.50 16.45
N LEU A 216 4.85 -15.22 15.42
CA LEU A 216 4.88 -14.70 14.05
C LEU A 216 3.48 -14.39 13.52
N ARG A 217 2.46 -15.22 13.84
CA ARG A 217 1.06 -14.96 13.48
C ARG A 217 0.57 -13.65 14.09
N VAL A 218 0.89 -13.41 15.37
CA VAL A 218 0.51 -12.17 16.05
C VAL A 218 1.21 -10.97 15.42
N ILE A 219 2.53 -11.03 15.22
CA ILE A 219 3.29 -9.94 14.59
C ILE A 219 2.75 -9.62 13.19
N PHE A 220 2.56 -10.64 12.36
CA PHE A 220 2.04 -10.48 11.00
C PHE A 220 0.63 -9.88 11.01
N THR A 221 -0.27 -10.40 11.85
CA THR A 221 -1.66 -9.91 11.91
C THR A 221 -1.71 -8.48 12.44
N SER A 222 -0.91 -8.14 13.44
CA SER A 222 -0.76 -6.78 13.95
C SER A 222 -0.22 -5.83 12.88
N TYR A 223 0.76 -6.28 12.10
CA TYR A 223 1.30 -5.49 10.99
C TYR A 223 0.25 -5.25 9.89
N LEU A 224 -0.53 -6.27 9.52
CA LEU A 224 -1.64 -6.11 8.58
C LEU A 224 -2.73 -5.17 9.12
N GLY A 225 -3.05 -5.25 10.42
CA GLY A 225 -3.99 -4.33 11.07
C GLY A 225 -3.50 -2.89 11.01
N MET A 226 -2.21 -2.66 11.29
CA MET A 226 -1.57 -1.35 11.16
C MET A 226 -1.58 -0.84 9.71
N MET A 227 -1.21 -1.69 8.76
CA MET A 227 -1.19 -1.37 7.33
C MET A 227 -2.59 -1.02 6.81
N LEU A 228 -3.61 -1.78 7.22
CA LEU A 228 -5.01 -1.52 6.90
C LEU A 228 -5.48 -0.17 7.45
N ALA A 229 -5.21 0.10 8.74
CA ALA A 229 -5.63 1.34 9.39
C ALA A 229 -4.92 2.57 8.83
N TYR A 230 -3.59 2.49 8.67
CA TYR A 230 -2.79 3.56 8.09
C TYR A 230 -3.18 3.84 6.64
N GLY A 231 -3.37 2.79 5.84
CA GLY A 231 -3.85 2.93 4.46
C GLY A 231 -5.24 3.56 4.39
N ALA A 232 -6.19 3.10 5.22
CA ALA A 232 -7.55 3.63 5.24
C ALA A 232 -7.62 5.11 5.64
N VAL A 233 -6.78 5.55 6.59
CA VAL A 233 -6.75 6.95 7.00
C VAL A 233 -6.17 7.85 5.91
N ASN A 234 -5.07 7.46 5.26
CA ASN A 234 -4.50 8.24 4.14
C ASN A 234 -5.48 8.29 2.96
N PHE A 235 -6.10 7.16 2.64
CA PHE A 235 -7.17 7.07 1.64
C PHE A 235 -8.32 8.03 1.94
N ALA A 236 -8.84 8.01 3.17
CA ALA A 236 -9.96 8.86 3.56
C ALA A 236 -9.57 10.35 3.58
N GLN A 237 -8.36 10.67 4.03
CA GLN A 237 -7.84 12.03 4.07
C GLN A 237 -7.78 12.65 2.68
N ASP A 238 -7.18 11.96 1.71
CA ASP A 238 -7.03 12.47 0.35
C ASP A 238 -8.37 12.52 -0.39
N LEU A 239 -9.21 11.49 -0.20
CA LEU A 239 -10.58 11.47 -0.75
C LEU A 239 -11.39 12.67 -0.24
N TRP A 240 -11.27 12.98 1.06
CA TRP A 240 -11.95 14.12 1.66
C TRP A 240 -11.44 15.45 1.10
N ARG A 241 -10.12 15.60 1.01
CA ARG A 241 -9.49 16.79 0.43
C ARG A 241 -10.00 17.02 -0.99
N GLU A 242 -9.88 16.03 -1.86
CA GLU A 242 -10.10 16.21 -3.29
C GLU A 242 -11.58 16.20 -3.68
N GLN A 243 -12.40 15.37 -3.04
CA GLN A 243 -13.79 15.18 -3.46
C GLN A 243 -14.79 15.99 -2.63
N VAL A 244 -14.40 16.48 -1.44
CA VAL A 244 -15.28 17.22 -0.54
C VAL A 244 -14.80 18.66 -0.35
N VAL A 245 -13.53 18.87 0.03
CA VAL A 245 -12.98 20.21 0.28
C VAL A 245 -12.79 20.98 -1.02
N LYS A 246 -12.10 20.40 -2.02
CA LYS A 246 -11.87 21.08 -3.31
C LYS A 246 -13.17 21.38 -4.06
N ARG A 247 -14.22 20.60 -3.82
CA ARG A 247 -15.58 20.80 -4.35
C ARG A 247 -16.34 21.94 -3.66
N GLY A 248 -15.82 22.49 -2.57
CA GLY A 248 -16.42 23.60 -1.82
C GLY A 248 -17.58 23.19 -0.92
N TRP A 249 -17.72 21.90 -0.58
CA TRP A 249 -18.75 21.45 0.36
C TRP A 249 -18.42 21.80 1.80
N THR A 250 -17.14 21.99 2.11
CA THR A 250 -16.62 22.40 3.41
C THR A 250 -15.23 22.99 3.27
N GLU A 251 -14.80 23.77 4.25
CA GLU A 251 -13.43 24.29 4.38
C GLU A 251 -12.58 23.43 5.34
N VAL A 252 -13.21 22.47 6.04
CA VAL A 252 -12.56 21.66 7.07
C VAL A 252 -11.84 20.48 6.44
N ASP A 253 -10.52 20.44 6.62
CA ASP A 253 -9.67 19.34 6.16
C ASP A 253 -9.46 18.27 7.23
N LEU A 254 -9.13 17.04 6.81
CA LEU A 254 -8.73 15.98 7.72
C LEU A 254 -7.25 16.11 8.07
N PRO A 255 -6.86 15.92 9.35
CA PRO A 255 -5.46 16.03 9.75
C PRO A 255 -4.56 15.04 9.01
N SER A 256 -3.43 15.53 8.49
CA SER A 256 -2.50 14.68 7.74
C SER A 256 -1.90 13.56 8.59
N ALA A 257 -1.97 12.34 8.07
CA ALA A 257 -1.38 11.14 8.63
C ALA A 257 -0.07 10.72 7.96
N LEU A 258 0.41 11.43 6.95
CA LEU A 258 1.50 10.96 6.10
C LEU A 258 2.84 10.76 6.83
N VAL A 259 3.10 11.60 7.84
CA VAL A 259 4.35 11.54 8.62
C VAL A 259 4.03 11.09 10.04
N PRO A 260 4.67 10.03 10.54
CA PRO A 260 4.60 9.62 11.94
C PRO A 260 4.86 10.78 12.91
N GLY A 261 3.98 10.98 13.88
CA GLY A 261 4.13 12.03 14.87
C GLY A 261 3.13 11.94 16.01
N ALA A 262 3.38 12.66 17.09
CA ALA A 262 2.49 12.76 18.25
C ALA A 262 1.26 13.64 17.95
N ARG A 263 0.43 13.22 16.99
CA ARG A 263 -0.81 13.90 16.58
C ARG A 263 -2.01 13.00 16.87
N PRO A 264 -3.21 13.56 17.16
CA PRO A 264 -4.40 12.77 17.46
C PRO A 264 -4.78 11.75 16.39
N VAL A 265 -4.53 12.05 15.11
CA VAL A 265 -4.77 11.13 13.98
C VAL A 265 -4.00 9.81 14.13
N TRP A 266 -2.79 9.84 14.70
CA TRP A 266 -2.01 8.63 14.95
C TRP A 266 -2.59 7.78 16.08
N LEU A 267 -3.21 8.39 17.09
CA LEU A 267 -3.96 7.64 18.10
C LEU A 267 -5.16 6.91 17.44
N VAL A 268 -5.87 7.58 16.54
CA VAL A 268 -6.95 6.96 15.76
C VAL A 268 -6.44 5.76 14.95
N ILE A 269 -5.32 5.92 14.23
CA ILE A 269 -4.69 4.83 13.47
C ILE A 269 -4.35 3.65 14.39
N LEU A 270 -3.75 3.89 15.55
CA LEU A 270 -3.39 2.83 16.50
C LEU A 270 -4.61 2.10 17.06
N VAL A 271 -5.69 2.81 17.38
CA VAL A 271 -6.95 2.21 17.82
C VAL A 271 -7.57 1.36 16.71
N LEU A 272 -7.64 1.88 15.49
CA LEU A 272 -8.15 1.14 14.34
C LEU A 272 -7.30 -0.10 14.03
N ALA A 273 -5.98 0.02 14.13
CA ALA A 273 -5.05 -1.09 13.93
C ALA A 273 -5.25 -2.20 14.97
N ALA A 274 -5.43 -1.84 16.24
CA ALA A 274 -5.71 -2.80 17.31
C ALA A 274 -7.05 -3.52 17.07
N LEU A 275 -8.10 -2.78 16.70
CA LEU A 275 -9.41 -3.36 16.37
C LEU A 275 -9.34 -4.30 15.17
N ALA A 276 -8.67 -3.89 14.08
CA ALA A 276 -8.45 -4.73 12.91
C ALA A 276 -7.70 -6.01 13.27
N THR A 277 -6.64 -5.90 14.08
CA THR A 277 -5.86 -7.06 14.56
C THR A 277 -6.73 -8.03 15.35
N MET A 278 -7.53 -7.53 16.30
CA MET A 278 -8.45 -8.35 17.09
C MET A 278 -9.49 -9.08 16.23
N LEU A 279 -10.06 -8.38 15.25
CA LEU A 279 -11.04 -8.97 14.33
C LEU A 279 -10.42 -10.08 13.48
N LEU A 280 -9.23 -9.86 12.93
CA LEU A 280 -8.53 -10.85 12.11
C LEU A 280 -8.13 -12.08 12.92
N LEU A 281 -7.59 -11.90 14.13
CA LEU A 281 -7.26 -13.01 15.01
C LEU A 281 -8.50 -13.83 15.40
N ARG A 282 -9.63 -13.16 15.69
CA ARG A 282 -10.89 -13.82 16.03
C ARG A 282 -11.46 -14.65 14.88
N GLU A 283 -11.36 -14.17 13.64
CA GLU A 283 -11.81 -14.93 12.46
C GLU A 283 -11.01 -16.23 12.29
N ASP A 284 -9.69 -16.17 12.47
CA ASP A 284 -8.82 -17.34 12.41
C ASP A 284 -9.15 -18.38 13.49
N ASP A 285 -9.41 -17.93 14.73
CA ASP A 285 -9.71 -18.82 15.85
C ASP A 285 -11.08 -19.50 15.69
N SER A 286 -12.08 -18.77 15.18
CA SER A 286 -13.44 -19.29 14.95
C SER A 286 -13.49 -20.46 13.96
N HIS A 287 -12.52 -20.53 13.04
CA HIS A 287 -12.40 -21.65 12.10
C HIS A 287 -11.57 -22.82 12.63
N SER A 288 -10.75 -22.60 13.65
CA SER A 288 -9.94 -23.65 14.30
C SER A 288 -10.78 -24.54 15.21
N ALA A 289 -11.95 -24.05 15.64
CA ALA A 289 -12.85 -24.71 16.58
C ALA A 289 -13.94 -25.59 15.94
N LEU A 290 -14.04 -25.65 14.60
CA LEU A 290 -14.99 -26.56 13.94
C LEU A 290 -14.39 -27.98 13.92
N PRO A 291 -15.04 -28.98 14.54
CA PRO A 291 -14.57 -30.36 14.47
C PRO A 291 -14.55 -30.81 13.01
N ALA A 292 -13.46 -31.46 12.61
CA ALA A 292 -13.37 -32.14 11.32
C ALA A 292 -14.59 -33.06 11.20
N ARG A 293 -15.52 -32.72 10.30
CA ARG A 293 -16.59 -33.64 9.95
C ARG A 293 -15.92 -34.87 9.35
N ALA A 294 -15.96 -35.96 10.10
CA ALA A 294 -15.58 -37.30 9.68
C ALA A 294 -16.54 -37.82 8.61
#